data_AF-A0A2S6MXS0-F1
#
_entry.id   AF-A0A2S6MXS0-F1
#
_cell.length_a   1.000
_cell.length_b   1.000
_cell.length_c   1.000
_cell.angle_alpha   90.00
_cell.angle_beta   90.00
_cell.angle_gamma   90.00
#
_symmetry.space_group_name_H-M   'P 1'
#
loop_
_entity.id
_entity.type
_entity.pdbx_description
1 polymer ?
#
loop_
_entity_poly.entity_id
_entity_poly.type
_entity_poly.pdbx_seq_one_letter_code
_entity_poly.pdbx_strand_id
1 'polypeptide(L)'
;MKEADYEVGRVFVALNSADLTVERIAERVARGGHDIPEDVVRRRYENALRRLPEAIRLADSSIIFDNSTSSGPQLLVQIRADTIEVNCLDEADAFHCRLADAVGDALSMSIDAVFRAAKRG
;
A
#
# COMPACT_ATOMS: atom_id res chain seq x y z
N MET A 1 -24.36 27.75 -1.87
CA MET A 1 -22.90 27.51 -1.98
C MET A 1 -22.78 26.05 -2.40
N LYS A 2 -22.28 25.74 -3.60
CA LYS A 2 -22.24 24.35 -4.08
C LYS A 2 -21.30 23.57 -3.14
N GLU A 3 -21.88 22.70 -2.33
CA GLU A 3 -21.20 21.53 -1.75
C GLU A 3 -20.52 20.83 -2.92
N ALA A 4 -19.20 20.99 -3.03
CA ALA A 4 -18.45 20.27 -4.03
C ALA A 4 -18.30 18.84 -3.50
N ASP A 5 -18.98 17.92 -4.17
CA ASP A 5 -18.95 16.47 -3.99
C ASP A 5 -17.55 15.96 -4.37
N TYR A 6 -16.57 16.19 -3.48
CA TYR A 6 -15.18 15.78 -3.69
C TYR A 6 -15.04 14.30 -3.35
N GLU A 7 -14.69 13.47 -4.33
CA GLU A 7 -14.25 12.10 -4.10
C GLU A 7 -12.78 12.12 -3.65
N VAL A 8 -12.51 11.68 -2.43
CA VAL A 8 -11.14 11.56 -1.89
C VAL A 8 -10.57 10.22 -2.34
N GLY A 9 -9.83 10.23 -3.45
CA GLY A 9 -9.02 9.10 -3.88
C GLY A 9 -7.65 9.09 -3.21
N ARG A 10 -7.26 7.97 -2.59
CA ARG A 10 -5.90 7.76 -2.09
C ARG A 10 -5.15 6.72 -2.91
N VAL A 11 -3.92 7.06 -3.27
CA VAL A 11 -2.96 6.14 -3.88
C VAL A 11 -1.88 5.82 -2.85
N PHE A 12 -1.77 4.56 -2.47
CA PHE A 12 -0.69 4.04 -1.66
C PHE A 12 0.30 3.31 -2.57
N VAL A 13 1.51 3.84 -2.69
CA VAL A 13 2.60 3.19 -3.42
C VAL A 13 3.54 2.58 -2.38
N ALA A 14 3.60 1.26 -2.35
CA ALA A 14 4.39 0.52 -1.41
C ALA A 14 5.62 -0.10 -2.10
N LEU A 15 6.66 -0.32 -1.29
CA LEU A 15 7.77 -1.20 -1.62
C LEU A 15 7.64 -2.42 -0.71
N ASN A 16 8.11 -3.57 -1.16
CA ASN A 16 7.98 -4.85 -0.47
C ASN A 16 8.86 -4.94 0.79
N SER A 17 9.85 -4.05 0.91
CA SER A 17 10.79 -4.06 2.02
C SER A 17 11.37 -2.68 2.33
N ALA A 18 11.69 -2.48 3.61
CA ALA A 18 12.49 -1.35 4.06
C ALA A 18 13.91 -1.40 3.45
N ASP A 19 14.46 -2.59 3.22
CA ASP A 19 15.77 -2.80 2.61
C ASP A 19 15.83 -2.21 1.20
N LEU A 20 14.82 -2.50 0.36
CA LEU A 20 14.73 -1.90 -0.98
C LEU A 20 14.58 -0.38 -0.93
N THR A 21 13.91 0.14 0.10
CA THR A 21 13.80 1.60 0.33
C THR A 21 15.16 2.22 0.66
N VAL A 22 15.95 1.56 1.51
CA VAL A 22 17.30 1.98 1.89
C VAL A 22 18.25 1.92 0.69
N GLU A 23 18.20 0.83 -0.09
CA GLU A 23 18.99 0.66 -1.31
C GLU A 23 18.72 1.77 -2.32
N ARG A 24 17.44 2.07 -2.60
CA ARG A 24 17.06 3.16 -3.51
C ARG A 24 17.48 4.54 -3.00
N ILE A 25 17.50 4.75 -1.69
CA ILE A 25 18.02 6.00 -1.11
C ILE A 25 19.54 6.07 -1.31
N ALA A 26 20.28 4.97 -1.09
CA ALA A 26 21.71 4.91 -1.31
C ALA A 26 22.09 5.19 -2.78
N GLU A 27 21.36 4.60 -3.74
CA GLU A 27 21.54 4.92 -5.16
C GLU A 27 21.31 6.41 -5.47
N ARG A 28 20.29 7.00 -4.85
CA ARG A 28 19.98 8.43 -5.01
C ARG A 28 21.08 9.31 -4.42
N VAL A 29 21.60 8.96 -3.24
CA VAL A 29 22.71 9.67 -2.59
C VAL A 29 23.97 9.60 -3.45
N ALA A 30 24.27 8.44 -4.03
CA ALA A 30 25.38 8.27 -4.98
C ALA A 30 25.23 9.17 -6.23
N ARG A 31 24.00 9.53 -6.61
CA ARG A 31 23.69 10.47 -7.70
C ARG A 31 23.57 11.94 -7.24
N GLY A 32 23.97 12.27 -6.01
CA GLY A 32 23.98 13.63 -5.46
C GLY A 32 22.69 14.05 -4.73
N GLY A 33 21.81 13.11 -4.38
CA GLY A 33 20.60 13.38 -3.61
C GLY A 33 20.82 13.47 -2.10
N HIS A 34 19.75 13.84 -1.36
CA HIS A 34 19.78 13.94 0.10
C HIS A 34 19.79 12.56 0.78
N ASP A 35 20.68 12.40 1.75
CA ASP A 35 20.76 11.20 2.58
C ASP A 35 19.73 11.23 3.72
N ILE A 36 19.17 10.07 4.04
CA ILE A 36 18.28 9.89 5.18
C ILE A 36 18.81 8.69 5.96
N PRO A 37 19.08 8.84 7.28
CA PRO A 37 19.57 7.75 8.11
C PRO A 37 18.69 6.50 8.01
N GLU A 38 19.32 5.33 7.91
CA GLU A 38 18.65 4.04 7.69
C GLU A 38 17.60 3.73 8.78
N ASP A 39 17.91 4.04 10.04
CA ASP A 39 16.99 3.87 11.17
C ASP A 39 15.71 4.71 10.99
N VAL A 40 15.84 5.93 10.45
CA VAL A 40 14.72 6.81 10.13
C VAL A 40 13.90 6.22 8.98
N VAL A 41 14.54 5.67 7.95
CA VAL A 41 13.87 5.04 6.80
C VAL A 41 13.05 3.83 7.27
N ARG A 42 13.67 2.90 7.99
CA ARG A 42 13.00 1.70 8.53
C ARG A 42 11.83 2.07 9.43
N ARG A 43 12.03 3.03 10.35
CA ARG A 43 10.95 3.52 11.23
C ARG A 43 9.80 4.14 10.44
N ARG A 44 10.08 4.91 9.39
CA ARG A 44 9.04 5.53 8.54
C ARG A 44 8.28 4.49 7.73
N TYR A 45 8.96 3.49 7.20
CA TYR A 45 8.37 2.38 6.47
C TYR A 45 7.33 1.64 7.34
N GLU A 46 7.72 1.23 8.54
CA GLU A 46 6.83 0.54 9.47
C GLU A 46 5.64 1.41 9.90
N ASN A 47 5.88 2.71 10.14
CA ASN A 47 4.79 3.65 10.45
C ASN A 47 3.83 3.86 9.28
N ALA A 48 4.30 3.81 8.03
CA ALA A 48 3.45 3.93 6.85
C ALA A 48 2.49 2.75 6.75
N LEU A 49 2.99 1.52 6.92
CA LEU A 49 2.16 0.31 6.93
C LEU A 49 1.17 0.31 8.10
N ARG A 50 1.59 0.71 9.30
CA ARG A 50 0.70 0.81 10.47
C ARG A 50 -0.43 1.82 10.29
N ARG A 51 -0.22 2.86 9.49
CA ARG A 51 -1.23 3.90 9.19
C ARG A 51 -2.12 3.53 8.00
N LEU A 52 -1.76 2.50 7.24
CA LEU A 52 -2.49 2.09 6.05
C LEU A 52 -3.98 1.80 6.32
N PRO A 53 -4.38 1.08 7.40
CA PRO A 53 -5.79 0.81 7.65
C PRO A 53 -6.60 2.08 7.89
N GLU A 54 -6.04 3.03 8.65
CA GLU A 54 -6.67 4.32 8.90
C GLU A 54 -6.77 5.16 7.63
N ALA A 55 -5.73 5.14 6.79
CA ALA A 55 -5.74 5.85 5.53
C ALA A 55 -6.81 5.30 4.56
N ILE A 56 -7.02 3.98 4.52
CA ILE A 56 -8.06 3.33 3.71
C ILE A 56 -9.45 3.76 4.22
N ARG A 57 -9.70 3.70 5.54
CA ARG A 57 -10.99 4.09 6.13
C ARG A 57 -11.40 5.54 5.91
N LEU A 58 -10.44 6.42 5.68
CA LEU A 58 -10.67 7.86 5.47
C LEU A 58 -10.85 8.23 3.99
N ALA A 59 -10.77 7.28 3.06
CA ALA A 59 -10.81 7.53 1.63
C ALA A 59 -12.02 6.85 0.97
N ASP A 60 -12.67 7.54 0.03
CA ASP A 60 -13.80 6.99 -0.73
C ASP A 60 -13.34 5.89 -1.70
N SER A 61 -12.11 6.02 -2.19
CA SER A 61 -11.39 5.01 -2.96
C SER A 61 -9.92 4.92 -2.56
N SER A 62 -9.39 3.70 -2.52
CA SER A 62 -7.99 3.41 -2.21
C SER A 62 -7.39 2.48 -3.25
N ILE A 63 -6.21 2.82 -3.75
CA ILE A 63 -5.46 1.99 -4.70
C ILE A 63 -4.09 1.70 -4.11
N ILE A 64 -3.70 0.43 -4.05
CA ILE A 64 -2.41 -0.03 -3.56
C ILE A 64 -1.59 -0.56 -4.74
N PHE A 65 -0.42 0.04 -4.97
CA PHE A 65 0.57 -0.43 -5.94
C PHE A 65 1.80 -0.99 -5.25
N ASP A 66 2.34 -2.08 -5.81
CA ASP A 66 3.70 -2.55 -5.52
C ASP A 66 4.68 -2.01 -6.56
N ASN A 67 5.66 -1.23 -6.12
CA ASN A 67 6.73 -0.71 -6.98
C ASN A 67 8.08 -1.40 -6.73
N SER A 68 8.06 -2.65 -6.27
CA SER A 68 9.28 -3.40 -5.92
C SER A 68 10.02 -3.95 -7.13
N THR A 69 9.32 -4.16 -8.25
CA THR A 69 9.92 -4.75 -9.46
C THR A 69 10.44 -3.67 -10.41
N SER A 70 11.51 -4.01 -11.15
CA SER A 70 12.05 -3.16 -12.22
C SER A 70 11.12 -3.02 -13.43
N SER A 71 10.07 -3.84 -13.49
CA SER A 71 9.05 -3.82 -14.54
C SER A 71 8.03 -2.67 -14.38
N GLY A 72 8.12 -1.90 -13.30
CA GLY A 72 7.22 -0.81 -12.97
C GLY A 72 6.15 -1.18 -11.94
N PRO A 73 5.32 -0.20 -11.53
CA PRO A 73 4.33 -0.39 -10.47
C PRO A 73 3.23 -1.38 -10.89
N GLN A 74 3.00 -2.38 -10.06
CA GLN A 74 1.95 -3.39 -10.21
C GLN A 74 0.75 -3.04 -9.32
N LEU A 75 -0.47 -3.08 -9.86
CA LEU A 75 -1.68 -2.89 -9.06
C LEU A 75 -1.90 -4.14 -8.20
N LEU A 76 -1.93 -3.97 -6.87
CA LEU A 76 -2.22 -5.06 -5.94
C LEU A 76 -3.68 -5.06 -5.48
N VAL A 77 -4.18 -3.91 -5.03
CA VAL A 77 -5.53 -3.81 -4.46
C VAL A 77 -6.19 -2.53 -4.93
N GLN A 78 -7.48 -2.62 -5.28
CA GLN A 78 -8.34 -1.47 -5.49
C GLN A 78 -9.58 -1.61 -4.63
N ILE A 79 -9.89 -0.57 -3.85
CA ILE A 79 -11.03 -0.50 -2.96
C ILE A 79 -11.85 0.72 -3.37
N ARG A 80 -13.17 0.55 -3.51
CA ARG A 80 -14.12 1.64 -3.69
C ARG A 80 -15.35 1.36 -2.84
N ALA A 81 -15.82 2.37 -2.10
CA ALA A 81 -17.00 2.24 -1.24
C ALA A 81 -16.96 0.97 -0.36
N ASP A 82 -15.84 0.78 0.35
CA ASP A 82 -15.56 -0.38 1.21
C ASP A 82 -15.58 -1.76 0.53
N THR A 83 -15.63 -1.79 -0.80
CA THR A 83 -15.63 -3.01 -1.59
C THR A 83 -14.31 -3.17 -2.32
N ILE A 84 -13.70 -4.35 -2.21
CA ILE A 84 -12.49 -4.71 -2.96
C ILE A 84 -12.89 -5.00 -4.42
N GLU A 85 -12.54 -4.10 -5.33
CA GLU A 85 -12.80 -4.24 -6.78
C GLU A 85 -11.71 -5.08 -7.46
N VAL A 86 -10.45 -4.91 -7.05
CA VAL A 86 -9.29 -5.65 -7.58
C VAL A 86 -8.49 -6.20 -6.41
N ASN A 87 -8.09 -7.46 -6.52
CA ASN A 87 -7.19 -8.10 -5.56
C ASN A 87 -6.24 -9.06 -6.29
N CYS A 88 -4.97 -8.70 -6.29
CA CYS A 88 -3.85 -9.47 -6.82
C CYS A 88 -2.86 -9.86 -5.70
N LEU A 89 -3.30 -9.85 -4.44
CA LEU A 89 -2.49 -10.30 -3.31
C LEU A 89 -2.27 -11.82 -3.38
N ASP A 90 -1.05 -12.22 -3.03
CA ASP A 90 -0.61 -13.62 -2.99
C ASP A 90 -0.40 -14.02 -1.53
N GLU A 91 -1.12 -15.04 -1.06
CA GLU A 91 -1.00 -15.55 0.32
C GLU A 91 0.37 -16.19 0.61
N ALA A 92 1.14 -16.54 -0.43
CA ALA A 92 2.51 -17.04 -0.28
C ALA A 92 3.53 -15.93 -0.04
N ASP A 93 3.20 -14.66 -0.31
CA ASP A 93 4.09 -13.52 -0.14
C ASP A 93 3.86 -12.82 1.21
N ALA A 94 4.90 -12.74 2.04
CA ALA A 94 4.82 -12.15 3.37
C ALA A 94 4.45 -10.65 3.35
N PHE A 95 4.88 -9.91 2.34
CA PHE A 95 4.50 -8.52 2.16
C PHE A 95 3.02 -8.39 1.77
N HIS A 96 2.54 -9.27 0.89
CA HIS A 96 1.11 -9.32 0.56
C HIS A 96 0.24 -9.72 1.76
N CYS A 97 0.69 -10.64 2.62
CA CYS A 97 0.01 -10.95 3.88
C CYS A 97 -0.12 -9.72 4.79
N ARG A 98 0.93 -8.88 4.88
CA ARG A 98 0.86 -7.62 5.66
C ARG A 98 -0.14 -6.63 5.06
N LEU A 99 -0.21 -6.54 3.73
CA LEU A 99 -1.20 -5.69 3.06
C LEU A 99 -2.62 -6.23 3.25
N ALA A 100 -2.81 -7.55 3.14
CA ALA A 100 -4.10 -8.20 3.34
C ALA A 100 -4.62 -7.97 4.77
N ASP A 101 -3.75 -8.08 5.77
CA ASP A 101 -4.06 -7.79 7.17
C ASP A 101 -4.50 -6.32 7.36
N ALA A 102 -3.73 -5.38 6.80
CA ALA A 102 -4.07 -3.95 6.88
C ALA A 102 -5.39 -3.60 6.17
N VAL A 103 -5.68 -4.23 5.03
CA VAL A 103 -6.95 -4.09 4.31
C VAL A 103 -8.09 -4.73 5.10
N GLY A 104 -7.86 -5.89 5.72
CA GLY A 104 -8.82 -6.56 6.59
C GLY A 104 -9.20 -5.68 7.78
N ASP A 105 -8.22 -5.10 8.45
CA ASP A 105 -8.41 -4.13 9.52
C ASP A 105 -9.18 -2.86 9.08
N ALA A 106 -8.98 -2.42 7.84
CA ALA A 106 -9.70 -1.27 7.30
C ALA A 106 -11.17 -1.57 7.07
N LEU A 107 -11.46 -2.73 6.47
CA LEU A 107 -12.80 -3.13 6.03
C LEU A 107 -13.54 -4.00 7.06
N SER A 108 -12.96 -4.23 8.24
CA SER A 108 -13.48 -5.15 9.26
C SER A 108 -13.70 -6.57 8.72
N MET A 109 -12.77 -7.04 7.88
CA MET A 109 -12.78 -8.35 7.25
C MET A 109 -11.64 -9.22 7.79
N SER A 110 -11.82 -10.55 7.79
CA SER A 110 -10.69 -11.44 8.07
C SER A 110 -9.70 -11.45 6.90
N ILE A 111 -8.43 -11.74 7.19
CA ILE A 111 -7.38 -11.85 6.15
C ILE A 111 -7.76 -12.84 5.04
N ASP A 112 -8.35 -13.99 5.41
CA ASP A 112 -8.86 -14.98 4.45
C ASP A 112 -9.99 -14.41 3.58
N ALA A 113 -10.87 -13.59 4.16
CA ALA A 113 -11.95 -12.95 3.42
C ALA A 113 -11.39 -11.90 2.44
N VAL A 114 -10.31 -11.21 2.80
CA VAL A 114 -9.60 -10.30 1.89
C VAL A 114 -9.05 -11.07 0.70
N PHE A 115 -8.26 -12.14 0.93
CA PHE A 115 -7.73 -12.97 -0.16
C PHE A 115 -8.84 -13.55 -1.05
N ARG A 116 -9.98 -13.96 -0.46
CA ARG A 116 -11.13 -14.50 -1.20
C ARG A 116 -12.05 -13.44 -1.83
N ALA A 117 -11.96 -12.18 -1.45
CA ALA A 117 -12.75 -11.09 -2.05
C ALA A 117 -12.41 -10.88 -3.53
N ALA A 118 -11.32 -11.47 -4.01
CA ALA A 118 -10.98 -11.61 -5.41
C ALA A 118 -12.03 -12.46 -6.15
N LYS A 119 -13.07 -11.84 -6.73
CA LYS A 119 -13.79 -12.48 -7.83
C LYS A 119 -14.52 -11.50 -8.74
N ARG A 120 -13.79 -11.07 -9.77
CA ARG A 120 -14.19 -11.05 -11.20
C ARG A 120 -12.86 -10.89 -11.96
N GLY A 121 -12.50 -11.77 -12.89
CA GLY A 121 -13.29 -12.38 -13.94
C GLY A 121 -12.59 -12.01 -15.24
#